data_AF-A0A1I6ELU5-F1
#
_entry.id   AF-A0A1I6ELU5-F1
#
_cell.length_a   1.000
_cell.length_b   1.000
_cell.length_c   1.000
_cell.angle_alpha   90.00
_cell.angle_beta   90.00
_cell.angle_gamma   90.00
#
_symmetry.space_group_name_H-M   'P 1'
#
loop_
_entity.id
_entity.type
_entity.pdbx_description
1 polymer ?
#
loop_
_entity_poly.entity_id
_entity_poly.type
_entity_poly.pdbx_seq_one_letter_code
_entity_poly.pdbx_strand_id
1 'polypeptide(L)'
;MTGKKAKNIGQRNRYYVKESHPAIVTEEVFDLVQEDMAKRARLLHKDDGIVESSTSKYNGKYLLRNLLICGDCGASFRRRTERGKVVVTGKINLTTFSK
;
A
#
# COMPACT_ATOMS: atom_id res chain seq x y z
N MET A 1 39.77 8.36 -14.86
CA MET A 1 38.38 8.69 -15.21
C MET A 1 37.65 9.23 -13.98
N THR A 2 37.65 10.54 -13.79
CA THR A 2 37.01 11.23 -12.66
C THR A 2 35.56 11.55 -13.00
N GLY A 3 34.69 10.53 -13.02
CA GLY A 3 33.25 10.69 -13.19
C GLY A 3 32.51 10.38 -11.90
N LYS A 4 31.74 11.34 -11.37
CA LYS A 4 30.83 11.07 -10.24
C LYS A 4 29.78 10.05 -10.70
N LYS A 5 29.71 8.91 -10.01
CA LYS A 5 28.65 7.91 -10.23
C LYS A 5 27.33 8.50 -9.74
N ALA A 6 26.43 8.80 -10.64
CA ALA A 6 25.08 9.28 -10.34
C ALA A 6 24.05 8.39 -11.03
N LYS A 7 22.90 8.16 -10.39
CA LYS A 7 21.79 7.43 -11.00
C LYS A 7 21.24 8.24 -12.18
N ASN A 8 21.08 7.59 -13.33
CA ASN A 8 20.43 8.19 -14.49
C ASN A 8 18.92 8.31 -14.25
N ILE A 9 18.42 9.55 -14.13
CA ILE A 9 17.01 9.91 -13.92
C ILE A 9 16.31 10.18 -15.28
N GLY A 10 17.05 10.13 -16.39
CA GLY A 10 16.52 10.38 -17.74
C GLY A 10 17.47 11.14 -18.65
N GLN A 11 18.69 11.45 -18.20
CA GLN A 11 19.70 12.16 -18.98
C GLN A 11 20.21 11.35 -20.18
N ARG A 12 20.09 10.02 -20.16
CA ARG A 12 20.46 9.12 -21.26
C ARG A 12 19.46 7.98 -21.40
N ASN A 13 19.38 7.40 -22.60
CA ASN A 13 18.57 6.21 -22.86
C ASN A 13 19.01 5.05 -21.96
N ARG A 14 18.04 4.27 -21.48
CA ARG A 14 18.25 3.04 -20.71
C ARG A 14 17.73 1.90 -21.56
N TYR A 15 18.57 0.88 -21.74
CA TYR A 15 18.21 -0.33 -22.47
C TYR A 15 18.16 -1.50 -21.49
N TYR A 16 17.16 -2.35 -21.65
CA TYR A 16 17.06 -3.59 -20.89
C TYR A 16 17.55 -4.73 -21.79
N VAL A 17 18.60 -5.42 -21.35
CA VAL A 17 19.21 -6.53 -22.08
C VAL A 17 18.91 -7.80 -21.30
N LYS A 18 18.26 -8.77 -21.96
CA LYS A 18 18.00 -10.10 -21.42
C LYS A 18 19.19 -11.03 -21.70
N GLU A 19 19.34 -12.07 -20.88
CA GLU A 19 20.24 -13.22 -21.15
C GLU A 19 21.75 -12.88 -21.29
N SER A 20 22.23 -11.77 -20.72
CA SER A 20 23.68 -11.44 -20.78
C SER A 20 24.57 -12.37 -19.95
N HIS A 21 24.00 -13.05 -18.96
CA HIS A 21 24.67 -14.02 -18.11
C HIS A 21 23.70 -15.17 -17.78
N PRO A 22 24.20 -16.36 -17.42
CA PRO A 22 23.34 -17.43 -16.94
C PRO A 22 22.49 -16.94 -15.77
N ALA A 23 21.18 -17.22 -15.82
CA ALA A 23 20.26 -16.76 -14.80
C ALA A 23 20.56 -17.46 -13.46
N ILE A 24 20.59 -16.69 -12.36
CA ILE A 24 20.77 -17.25 -11.00
C ILE A 24 19.50 -17.98 -10.56
N VAL A 25 18.34 -17.47 -10.99
CA VAL A 25 17.01 -18.00 -10.72
C VAL A 25 16.29 -18.08 -12.05
N THR A 26 15.45 -19.11 -12.25
CA THR A 26 14.64 -19.25 -13.46
C THR A 26 13.65 -18.09 -13.59
N GLU A 27 13.29 -17.72 -14.82
CA GLU A 27 12.34 -16.62 -15.08
C GLU A 27 10.99 -16.89 -14.40
N GLU A 28 10.51 -18.13 -14.44
CA GLU A 28 9.27 -18.56 -13.80
C GLU A 28 9.24 -18.27 -12.29
N VAL A 29 10.32 -18.60 -11.58
CA VAL A 29 10.41 -18.37 -10.14
C VAL A 29 10.52 -16.87 -9.84
N PHE A 30 11.24 -16.12 -10.67
CA PHE A 30 11.31 -14.67 -10.53
C PHE A 30 9.92 -14.02 -10.69
N ASP A 31 9.17 -14.41 -11.70
CA ASP A 31 7.84 -13.87 -11.99
C ASP A 31 6.84 -14.20 -10.86
N LEU A 32 6.85 -15.44 -10.36
CA LEU A 32 6.03 -15.84 -9.21
C LEU A 32 6.33 -14.99 -7.97
N VAL A 33 7.61 -14.69 -7.71
CA VAL A 33 8.01 -13.83 -6.59
C VAL A 33 7.58 -12.39 -6.82
N GLN A 34 7.70 -11.85 -8.04
CA GLN A 34 7.22 -10.49 -8.35
C GLN A 34 5.71 -10.38 -8.13
N GLU A 35 4.94 -11.39 -8.55
CA GLU A 35 3.51 -11.44 -8.28
C GLU A 35 3.19 -11.49 -6.79
N ASP A 36 3.89 -12.33 -6.03
CA ASP A 36 3.68 -12.45 -4.59
C ASP A 36 4.04 -11.14 -3.87
N MET A 37 5.14 -10.49 -4.26
CA MET A 37 5.51 -9.16 -3.77
C MET A 37 4.44 -8.12 -4.08
N ALA A 38 3.89 -8.13 -5.29
CA ALA A 38 2.81 -7.22 -5.68
C ALA A 38 1.52 -7.51 -4.91
N LYS A 39 1.18 -8.80 -4.68
CA LYS A 39 0.06 -9.24 -3.84
C LYS A 39 0.26 -8.76 -2.40
N ARG A 40 1.39 -9.05 -1.76
CA ARG A 40 1.72 -8.57 -0.39
C ARG A 40 1.72 -7.04 -0.26
N ALA A 41 2.12 -6.32 -1.31
CA ALA A 41 2.06 -4.86 -1.31
C ALA A 41 0.63 -4.32 -1.32
N ARG A 42 -0.32 -5.06 -1.88
CA ARG A 42 -1.74 -4.70 -2.04
C ARG A 42 -2.63 -5.25 -0.93
N LEU A 43 -2.22 -6.31 -0.26
CA LEU A 43 -3.02 -7.00 0.74
C LEU A 43 -2.57 -6.62 2.16
N LEU A 44 -3.49 -6.07 2.95
CA LEU A 44 -3.36 -6.04 4.40
C LEU A 44 -4.01 -7.31 4.94
N HIS A 45 -3.20 -8.24 5.44
CA HIS A 45 -3.72 -9.39 6.15
C HIS A 45 -4.30 -8.92 7.49
N LYS A 46 -5.63 -9.03 7.64
CA LYS A 46 -6.28 -9.02 8.95
C LYS A 46 -6.15 -10.42 9.55
N ASP A 47 -6.11 -10.51 10.88
CA ASP A 47 -5.97 -11.77 11.61
C ASP A 47 -7.11 -12.78 11.37
N ASP A 48 -8.22 -12.32 10.76
CA ASP A 48 -9.41 -13.12 10.42
C ASP A 48 -9.37 -13.75 9.00
N GLY A 49 -8.25 -13.66 8.28
CA GLY A 49 -8.08 -14.28 6.96
C GLY A 49 -8.81 -13.58 5.80
N ILE A 50 -9.50 -12.47 6.06
CA ILE A 50 -10.21 -11.70 5.02
C ILE A 50 -9.25 -10.76 4.28
N VAL A 51 -9.19 -10.95 2.96
CA VAL A 51 -8.31 -10.19 2.07
C VAL A 51 -9.07 -8.98 1.55
N GLU A 52 -9.00 -7.87 2.28
CA GLU A 52 -9.57 -6.60 1.82
C GLU A 52 -8.47 -5.74 1.16
N SER A 53 -8.78 -5.23 -0.04
CA SER A 53 -8.01 -4.19 -0.74
C SER A 53 -8.14 -2.87 0.02
N SER A 54 -7.50 -2.77 1.17
CA SER A 54 -7.52 -1.54 1.95
C SER A 54 -6.41 -0.62 1.46
N THR A 55 -6.83 0.54 0.95
CA THR A 55 -6.02 1.64 0.41
C THR A 55 -5.01 2.23 1.42
N SER A 56 -4.88 1.65 2.61
CA SER A 56 -4.15 2.29 3.69
C SER A 56 -3.64 1.34 4.78
N LYS A 57 -2.31 1.23 4.87
CA LYS A 57 -1.55 0.56 5.95
C LYS A 57 -2.03 1.01 7.34
N TYR A 58 -2.27 0.04 8.24
CA TYR A 58 -2.51 0.29 9.65
C TYR A 58 -1.33 1.06 10.25
N ASN A 59 -1.60 2.05 11.09
CA ASN A 59 -0.57 2.84 11.77
C ASN A 59 -0.89 2.87 13.26
N GLY A 60 -0.08 2.18 14.06
CA GLY A 60 -0.24 2.02 15.51
C GLY A 60 -0.17 3.33 16.32
N LYS A 61 0.10 4.48 15.68
CA LYS A 61 0.04 5.79 16.34
C LYS A 61 -1.35 6.12 16.89
N TYR A 62 -2.43 5.64 16.25
CA TYR A 62 -3.82 5.87 16.69
C TYR A 62 -4.70 4.66 16.36
N LEU A 63 -5.42 4.13 17.36
CA LEU A 63 -6.21 2.90 17.27
C LEU A 63 -7.20 2.87 16.09
N LEU A 64 -7.90 3.98 15.83
CA LEU A 64 -8.95 4.04 14.80
C LEU A 64 -8.47 4.54 13.44
N ARG A 65 -7.17 4.82 13.27
CA ARG A 65 -6.66 5.41 12.03
C ARG A 65 -6.67 4.39 10.91
N ASN A 66 -7.35 4.73 9.81
CA ASN A 66 -7.50 3.90 8.62
C ASN A 66 -8.23 2.56 8.83
N LEU A 67 -8.82 2.37 10.01
CA LEU A 67 -9.63 1.20 10.32
C LEU A 67 -11.09 1.42 9.92
N LEU A 68 -11.60 2.64 10.14
CA LEU A 68 -12.97 3.01 9.82
C LEU A 68 -13.05 3.68 8.45
N ILE A 69 -14.04 3.28 7.65
CA ILE A 69 -14.38 3.83 6.34
C ILE A 69 -15.76 4.49 6.44
N CYS A 70 -15.88 5.71 5.91
CA CYS A 70 -17.13 6.46 5.89
C CYS A 70 -18.14 5.79 4.96
N GLY A 71 -19.35 5.52 5.47
CA GLY A 71 -20.41 4.88 4.68
C GLY A 71 -20.95 5.73 3.54
N ASP A 72 -20.80 7.06 3.62
CA ASP A 72 -21.33 8.00 2.61
C ASP A 72 -20.32 8.30 1.49
N CYS A 73 -19.03 8.40 1.81
CA CYS A 73 -18.01 8.87 0.86
C CYS A 73 -16.85 7.89 0.64
N GLY A 74 -16.83 6.74 1.31
CA GLY A 74 -15.78 5.71 1.14
C GLY A 74 -14.39 6.15 1.62
N ALA A 75 -14.21 7.37 2.13
CA ALA A 75 -12.96 7.85 2.66
C ALA A 75 -12.71 7.29 4.07
N SER A 76 -11.43 7.10 4.43
CA SER A 76 -11.08 6.72 5.80
C SER A 76 -11.34 7.86 6.79
N PHE A 77 -11.71 7.49 8.02
CA PHE A 77 -11.96 8.47 9.08
C PHE A 77 -10.68 9.26 9.39
N ARG A 78 -10.79 10.59 9.39
CA ARG A 78 -9.66 11.50 9.60
C ARG A 78 -9.74 12.17 10.97
N ARG A 79 -8.68 11.99 11.77
CA ARG A 79 -8.45 12.70 13.04
C ARG A 79 -7.96 14.12 12.75
N ARG A 80 -8.56 15.12 13.40
CA ARG A 80 -8.13 16.53 13.41
C ARG A 80 -8.15 17.06 14.83
N THR A 81 -7.42 18.14 15.09
CA THR A 81 -7.53 18.88 16.34
C THR A 81 -8.19 20.21 16.03
N GLU A 82 -9.36 20.45 16.60
CA GLU A 82 -10.12 21.69 16.46
C GLU A 82 -10.34 22.30 17.84
N ARG A 83 -9.97 23.58 18.02
CA ARG A 83 -10.13 24.32 19.29
C ARG A 83 -9.61 23.54 20.51
N GLY A 84 -8.46 22.87 20.37
CA GLY A 84 -7.84 22.05 21.43
C GLY A 84 -8.49 20.68 21.66
N LYS A 85 -9.56 20.33 20.94
CA LYS A 85 -10.24 19.03 21.04
C LYS A 85 -9.90 18.16 19.84
N VAL A 86 -9.71 16.87 20.10
CA VAL A 86 -9.50 15.88 19.05
C VAL A 86 -10.86 15.46 18.50
N VAL A 87 -11.07 15.67 17.21
CA VAL A 87 -12.30 15.31 16.49
C VAL A 87 -11.95 14.30 15.41
N VAL A 88 -12.78 13.27 15.25
CA VAL A 88 -12.68 12.32 14.13
C VAL A 88 -13.85 12.58 13.19
N THR A 89 -13.54 12.78 11.91
CA THR A 89 -14.52 13.12 10.87
C THR A 89 -14.85 11.90 10.01
N GLY A 90 -16.14 11.62 9.87
CA GLY A 90 -16.69 10.52 9.08
C GLY A 90 -18.11 10.20 9.55
N LYS A 91 -18.92 9.57 8.68
CA LYS A 91 -20.27 9.11 9.00
C LYS A 91 -20.30 7.58 8.97
N ILE A 92 -20.89 6.99 10.00
CA ILE A 92 -21.11 5.56 10.09
C ILE A 92 -22.56 5.31 9.66
N ASN A 93 -22.77 4.49 8.63
CA ASN A 93 -24.10 4.03 8.27
C ASN A 93 -24.47 2.84 9.17
N LEU A 94 -25.33 3.07 10.16
CA LEU A 94 -25.79 2.06 11.12
C LEU A 94 -26.99 1.23 10.61
N THR A 95 -27.44 1.46 9.38
CA THR A 95 -28.68 0.89 8.83
C THR A 95 -28.60 -0.57 8.38
N THR A 96 -27.45 -1.26 8.55
CA THR A 96 -27.29 -2.68 8.19
C THR A 96 -27.31 -3.64 9.39
N PHE A 97 -27.49 -3.15 10.61
CA PHE A 97 -27.69 -3.97 11.81
C PHE A 97 -29.19 -4.09 12.15
N SER A 98 -30.00 -4.59 11.22
CA SER A 98 -31.30 -5.17 11.56
C SER A 98 -31.38 -6.60 11.02
N LYS A 99 -31.16 -7.56 11.90
CA LYS A 99 -31.80 -8.87 11.86
C LYS A 99 -32.50 -9.05 13.19
#